data_AF-A0AAQ1JR26-F1
#
_entry.id   AF-A0AAQ1JR26-F1
#
_cell.length_a   1.000
_cell.length_b   1.000
_cell.length_c   1.000
_cell.angle_alpha   90.00
_cell.angle_beta   90.00
_cell.angle_gamma   90.00
#
_symmetry.space_group_name_H-M   'P 1'
#
loop_
_entity.id
_entity.type
_entity.pdbx_description
1 polymer ?
#
loop_
_entity_poly.entity_id
_entity_poly.type
_entity_poly.pdbx_seq_one_letter_code
_entity_poly.pdbx_strand_id
1 'polypeptide(L)'
;MATSAKVTQVVGQVFAVAPSGEKRLLVEGDRLMAGEQVFTGEQGSVSLELSDGREVDLGRDSSFRVADDEAAAATDQPQDLDIDAIQAAIAAGVDPTQLLEATAAGPAAGAAGAGGQGGGHSFVLLDRLDLRVTPDVGLDTAPIASAPLEIPNEEDLFLPEDGVPVISITPVEPGGDVDGAQAVEGGSLDFLVSLSAPSTVPVTFTWSVTLGSADGDDLPGGTLLTGTVTIPAGETSYLLSIPTFDDAIFEGGPGSFEDLVVSITDVVAAVPGDVSAVGLIEDNDAIPVVNLDDADGIGAQIIEGGDLVFGITMSG
;
A
#
# COMPACT_ATOMS: atom_id res chain seq x y z
N MET A 1 -51.41 11.58 24.38
CA MET A 1 -50.90 10.20 24.23
C MET A 1 -52.07 9.31 23.83
N ALA A 2 -51.84 8.32 22.96
CA ALA A 2 -52.89 7.37 22.62
C ALA A 2 -53.12 6.37 23.75
N THR A 3 -54.35 6.31 24.25
CA THR A 3 -54.79 5.45 25.36
C THR A 3 -55.45 4.16 24.88
N SER A 4 -55.56 3.99 23.57
CA SER A 4 -55.92 2.71 22.95
C SER A 4 -55.22 2.56 21.62
N ALA A 5 -55.08 1.32 21.16
CA ALA A 5 -54.55 1.01 19.85
C ALA A 5 -55.35 -0.12 19.21
N LYS A 6 -55.32 -0.20 17.89
CA LYS A 6 -55.93 -1.26 17.11
C LYS A 6 -54.84 -1.97 16.30
N VAL A 7 -54.85 -3.28 16.35
CA VAL A 7 -53.95 -4.11 15.55
C VAL A 7 -54.41 -4.08 14.09
N THR A 8 -53.54 -3.59 13.20
CA THR A 8 -53.81 -3.50 11.75
C THR A 8 -53.20 -4.66 10.98
N GLN A 9 -52.10 -5.23 11.47
CA GLN A 9 -51.44 -6.37 10.84
C GLN A 9 -50.65 -7.17 11.88
N VAL A 10 -50.67 -8.50 11.81
CA VAL A 10 -49.85 -9.40 12.66
C VAL A 10 -49.22 -10.49 11.83
N VAL A 11 -47.93 -10.75 12.04
CA VAL A 11 -47.21 -11.90 11.52
C VAL A 11 -46.51 -12.60 12.69
N GLY A 12 -46.57 -13.93 12.77
CA GLY A 12 -45.94 -14.69 13.85
C GLY A 12 -46.69 -14.62 15.19
N GLN A 13 -45.97 -14.87 16.29
CA GLN A 13 -46.56 -14.86 17.64
C GLN A 13 -46.34 -13.51 18.31
N VAL A 14 -47.45 -12.81 18.58
CA VAL A 14 -47.46 -11.51 19.27
C VAL A 14 -48.45 -11.56 20.41
N PHE A 15 -48.07 -11.04 21.58
CA PHE A 15 -48.89 -11.11 22.78
C PHE A 15 -49.12 -9.73 23.38
N ALA A 16 -50.32 -9.46 23.87
CA ALA A 16 -50.58 -8.39 24.81
C ALA A 16 -50.56 -8.94 26.23
N VAL A 17 -49.95 -8.20 27.14
CA VAL A 17 -49.96 -8.44 28.58
C VAL A 17 -50.72 -7.29 29.22
N ALA A 18 -51.84 -7.60 29.85
CA ALA A 18 -52.62 -6.61 30.58
C ALA A 18 -51.89 -6.15 31.86
N PRO A 19 -52.24 -4.99 32.44
CA PRO A 19 -51.71 -4.58 33.75
C PRO A 19 -51.94 -5.61 34.88
N SER A 20 -52.95 -6.49 34.72
CA SER A 20 -53.22 -7.62 35.62
C SER A 20 -52.24 -8.80 35.46
N GLY A 21 -51.34 -8.75 34.47
CA GLY A 21 -50.40 -9.82 34.12
C GLY A 21 -50.96 -10.90 33.20
N GLU A 22 -52.23 -10.79 32.79
CA GLU A 22 -52.85 -11.74 31.86
C GLU A 22 -52.25 -11.59 30.45
N LYS A 23 -51.80 -12.71 29.86
CA LYS A 23 -51.19 -12.75 28.54
C LYS A 23 -52.17 -13.28 27.50
N ARG A 24 -52.42 -12.50 26.44
CA ARG A 24 -53.33 -12.80 25.34
C ARG A 24 -52.58 -12.78 24.00
N LEU A 25 -52.80 -13.76 23.14
CA LEU A 25 -52.30 -13.74 21.76
C LEU A 25 -53.09 -12.71 20.95
N LEU A 26 -52.39 -11.84 20.23
CA LEU A 26 -53.00 -10.82 19.38
C LEU A 26 -53.23 -11.33 17.98
N VAL A 27 -54.40 -11.02 17.45
CA VAL A 27 -54.76 -11.22 16.04
C VAL A 27 -55.12 -9.89 15.37
N GLU A 28 -55.11 -9.87 14.05
CA GLU A 28 -55.49 -8.69 13.28
C GLU A 28 -56.90 -8.21 13.67
N GLY A 29 -57.05 -6.91 13.91
CA GLY A 29 -58.29 -6.28 14.33
C GLY A 29 -58.52 -6.22 15.85
N ASP A 30 -57.67 -6.86 16.67
CA ASP A 30 -57.74 -6.75 18.12
C ASP A 30 -57.55 -5.31 18.61
N ARG A 31 -58.21 -4.98 19.71
CA ARG A 31 -58.02 -3.71 20.41
C ARG A 31 -57.12 -3.90 21.62
N LEU A 32 -56.23 -2.92 21.80
CA LEU A 32 -55.37 -2.77 22.95
C LEU A 32 -55.86 -1.62 23.82
N MET A 33 -55.88 -1.83 25.13
CA MET A 33 -56.33 -0.86 26.12
C MET A 33 -55.15 -0.15 26.78
N ALA A 34 -55.45 0.98 27.44
CA ALA A 34 -54.51 1.73 28.26
C ALA A 34 -53.75 0.79 29.22
N GLY A 35 -52.42 0.92 29.24
CA GLY A 35 -51.55 0.15 30.12
C GLY A 35 -51.20 -1.26 29.65
N GLU A 36 -51.84 -1.77 28.58
CA GLU A 36 -51.46 -3.04 27.98
C GLU A 36 -50.08 -2.94 27.31
N GLN A 37 -49.29 -4.00 27.45
CA GLN A 37 -47.96 -4.11 26.86
C GLN A 37 -47.94 -5.20 25.79
N VAL A 38 -47.57 -4.81 24.58
CA VAL A 38 -47.39 -5.69 23.44
C VAL A 38 -45.96 -6.24 23.43
N PHE A 39 -45.81 -7.52 23.15
CA PHE A 39 -44.55 -8.24 22.97
C PHE A 39 -44.59 -9.06 21.69
N THR A 40 -43.64 -8.81 20.79
CA THR A 40 -43.42 -9.64 19.60
C THR A 40 -42.42 -10.75 19.92
N GLY A 41 -42.68 -11.97 19.44
CA GLY A 41 -41.74 -13.07 19.54
C GLY A 41 -40.61 -12.99 18.51
N GLU A 42 -39.75 -14.02 18.50
CA GLU A 42 -38.56 -14.14 17.64
C GLU A 42 -38.85 -14.04 16.13
N GLN A 43 -40.07 -14.41 15.72
CA GLN A 43 -40.57 -14.34 14.34
C GLN A 43 -41.82 -13.43 14.24
N GLY A 44 -42.06 -12.60 15.25
CA GLY A 44 -43.25 -11.77 15.38
C GLY A 44 -43.05 -10.37 14.80
N SER A 45 -44.04 -9.86 14.07
CA SER A 45 -44.19 -8.44 13.78
C SER A 45 -45.64 -8.00 13.89
N VAL A 46 -45.86 -6.75 14.28
CA VAL A 46 -47.20 -6.17 14.40
C VAL A 46 -47.19 -4.71 14.01
N SER A 47 -48.20 -4.29 13.26
CA SER A 47 -48.54 -2.88 13.06
C SER A 47 -49.77 -2.53 13.91
N LEU A 48 -49.69 -1.37 14.57
CA LEU A 48 -50.70 -0.85 15.47
C LEU A 48 -51.11 0.56 15.03
N GLU A 49 -52.40 0.78 14.81
CA GLU A 49 -52.98 2.11 14.68
C GLU A 49 -53.37 2.61 16.07
N LEU A 50 -52.68 3.64 16.55
CA LEU A 50 -52.95 4.31 17.81
C LEU A 50 -54.23 5.16 17.72
N SER A 51 -54.88 5.39 18.85
CA SER A 51 -56.11 6.21 18.92
C SER A 51 -55.91 7.68 18.54
N ASP A 52 -54.67 8.15 18.46
CA ASP A 52 -54.31 9.48 17.96
C ASP A 52 -54.01 9.51 16.44
N GLY A 53 -54.21 8.38 15.75
CA GLY A 53 -54.04 8.24 14.30
C GLY A 53 -52.62 7.93 13.84
N ARG A 54 -51.66 7.79 14.77
CA ARG A 54 -50.30 7.37 14.44
C ARG A 54 -50.22 5.85 14.28
N GLU A 55 -49.31 5.41 13.43
CA GLU A 55 -48.99 3.99 13.25
C GLU A 55 -47.70 3.64 14.01
N VAL A 56 -47.67 2.46 14.63
CA VAL A 56 -46.51 1.91 15.33
C VAL A 56 -46.24 0.51 14.81
N ASP A 57 -45.09 0.35 14.17
CA ASP A 57 -44.58 -0.93 13.71
C ASP A 57 -43.59 -1.51 14.71
N LEU A 58 -43.82 -2.75 15.10
CA LEU A 58 -42.93 -3.51 15.97
C LEU A 58 -42.38 -4.70 15.19
N GLY A 59 -41.04 -4.79 15.13
CA GLY A 59 -40.33 -5.95 14.59
C GLY A 59 -40.20 -7.07 15.62
N ARG A 60 -39.32 -8.04 15.35
CA ARG A 60 -39.03 -9.15 16.28
C ARG A 60 -38.50 -8.67 17.64
N ASP A 61 -38.78 -9.44 18.69
CA ASP A 61 -38.26 -9.24 20.06
C ASP A 61 -38.41 -7.81 20.60
N SER A 62 -39.49 -7.15 20.21
CA SER A 62 -39.80 -5.76 20.54
C SER A 62 -40.97 -5.70 21.50
N SER A 63 -41.03 -4.62 22.29
CA SER A 63 -42.19 -4.37 23.15
C SER A 63 -42.64 -2.92 23.07
N PHE A 64 -43.93 -2.72 23.25
CA PHE A 64 -44.56 -1.41 23.24
C PHE A 64 -45.64 -1.36 24.32
N ARG A 65 -45.74 -0.27 25.06
CA ARG A 65 -46.79 -0.07 26.07
C ARG A 65 -47.76 1.00 25.60
N VAL A 66 -49.04 0.68 25.60
CA VAL A 66 -50.10 1.68 25.38
C VAL A 66 -50.13 2.61 26.59
N ALA A 67 -50.13 3.91 26.35
CA ALA A 67 -50.07 4.89 27.44
C ALA A 67 -51.31 4.77 28.34
N ASP A 68 -51.08 4.89 29.64
CA ASP A 68 -52.16 5.07 30.61
C ASP A 68 -52.67 6.52 30.56
N ASP A 69 -53.97 6.73 30.80
CA ASP A 69 -54.59 8.08 30.92
C ASP A 69 -53.95 8.90 32.06
N GLU A 70 -53.22 8.22 32.95
CA GLU A 70 -52.52 8.76 34.11
C GLU A 70 -50.99 8.70 33.95
N ALA A 71 -50.49 8.94 32.74
CA ALA A 71 -49.13 9.43 32.58
C ALA A 71 -49.07 10.84 33.17
N ALA A 72 -48.61 10.94 34.42
CA ALA A 72 -48.27 12.19 35.08
C ALA A 72 -47.57 13.10 34.05
N ALA A 73 -48.15 14.28 33.82
CA ALA A 73 -47.54 15.29 32.99
C ALA A 73 -46.13 15.54 33.53
N ALA A 74 -45.12 14.97 32.88
CA ALA A 74 -43.82 15.58 32.86
C ALA A 74 -44.08 16.94 32.24
N THR A 75 -44.12 17.97 33.09
CA THR A 75 -43.96 19.35 32.67
C THR A 75 -42.60 19.44 32.01
N ASP A 76 -42.53 19.08 30.73
CA ASP A 76 -41.46 19.48 29.84
C ASP A 76 -41.69 20.96 29.56
N GLN A 77 -41.50 21.77 30.60
CA GLN A 77 -41.18 23.17 30.40
C GLN A 77 -39.73 23.15 29.91
N PRO A 78 -39.44 23.58 28.66
CA PRO A 78 -38.13 24.12 28.40
C PRO A 78 -38.03 25.33 29.33
N GLN A 79 -37.30 25.17 30.43
CA GLN A 79 -36.74 26.33 31.10
C GLN A 79 -35.79 26.88 30.05
N ASP A 80 -36.18 27.95 29.36
CA ASP A 80 -35.27 28.72 28.53
C ASP A 80 -34.14 29.16 29.46
N LEU A 81 -33.11 28.32 29.55
CA LEU A 81 -31.84 28.71 30.11
C LEU A 81 -31.39 29.84 29.20
N ASP A 82 -31.36 31.07 29.71
CA ASP A 82 -30.90 32.23 28.96
C ASP A 82 -29.54 31.87 28.35
N ILE A 83 -29.52 31.60 27.04
CA ILE A 83 -28.32 31.13 26.33
C ILE A 83 -27.20 32.15 26.53
N ASP A 84 -27.56 33.42 26.60
CA ASP A 84 -26.67 34.53 26.88
C ASP A 84 -26.00 34.41 28.27
N ALA A 85 -26.72 33.94 29.28
CA ALA A 85 -26.16 33.73 30.62
C ALA A 85 -25.19 32.54 30.65
N ILE A 86 -25.50 31.46 29.92
CA ILE A 86 -24.59 30.31 29.78
C ILE A 86 -23.33 30.71 29.01
N GLN A 87 -23.47 31.45 27.92
CA GLN A 87 -22.36 31.93 27.11
C GLN A 87 -21.45 32.89 27.90
N ALA A 88 -22.03 33.78 28.70
CA ALA A 88 -21.27 34.66 29.59
C ALA A 88 -20.49 33.88 30.67
N ALA A 89 -21.10 32.84 31.26
CA ALA A 89 -20.43 31.99 32.25
C ALA A 89 -19.24 31.22 31.65
N ILE A 90 -19.40 30.66 30.44
CA ILE A 90 -18.32 29.99 29.71
C ILE A 90 -17.19 30.97 29.38
N ALA A 91 -17.52 32.16 28.87
CA ALA A 91 -16.53 33.19 28.53
C ALA A 91 -15.77 33.71 29.76
N ALA A 92 -16.42 33.74 30.93
CA ALA A 92 -15.79 34.08 32.21
C ALA A 92 -15.00 32.92 32.85
N GLY A 93 -14.98 31.74 32.24
CA GLY A 93 -14.29 30.55 32.74
C GLY A 93 -14.95 29.89 33.95
N VAL A 94 -16.24 30.17 34.18
CA VAL A 94 -17.04 29.58 35.26
C VAL A 94 -17.63 28.26 34.78
N ASP A 95 -17.55 27.20 35.60
CA ASP A 95 -18.12 25.88 35.26
C ASP A 95 -19.66 25.93 35.29
N PRO A 96 -20.34 25.70 34.15
CA PRO A 96 -21.81 25.73 34.08
C PRO A 96 -22.47 24.66 34.96
N THR A 97 -21.76 23.59 35.30
CA THR A 97 -22.30 22.52 36.16
C THR A 97 -22.40 22.91 37.63
N GLN A 98 -21.72 24.00 38.03
CA GLN A 98 -21.74 24.51 39.41
C GLN A 98 -22.68 25.71 39.58
N LEU A 99 -23.07 26.36 38.49
CA LEU A 99 -23.84 27.61 38.49
C LEU A 99 -25.34 27.40 38.24
N LEU A 100 -25.70 26.40 37.43
CA LEU A 100 -27.08 26.09 37.09
C LEU A 100 -27.68 25.07 38.06
N GLU A 101 -28.99 25.13 38.27
CA GLU A 101 -29.71 24.10 39.03
C GLU A 101 -29.56 22.73 38.35
N ALA A 102 -29.55 21.66 39.13
CA ALA A 102 -29.41 20.30 38.60
C ALA A 102 -30.49 20.03 37.54
N THR A 103 -30.10 19.44 36.40
CA THR A 103 -31.06 19.01 35.38
C THR A 103 -32.06 18.01 35.99
N ALA A 104 -33.31 18.02 35.53
CA ALA A 104 -34.44 17.30 36.15
C ALA A 104 -34.25 15.76 36.31
N ALA A 105 -33.22 15.18 35.70
CA ALA A 105 -32.71 13.84 36.00
C ALA A 105 -31.63 13.90 37.09
N GLY A 106 -31.97 14.50 38.25
CA GLY A 106 -31.01 14.93 39.28
C GLY A 106 -29.99 13.88 39.73
N PRO A 107 -28.98 14.27 40.53
CA PRO A 107 -27.84 13.43 40.91
C PRO A 107 -28.20 12.36 41.98
N ALA A 108 -29.36 11.71 41.87
CA ALA A 108 -29.79 10.63 42.73
C ALA A 108 -29.27 9.26 42.24
N ALA A 109 -28.01 9.20 41.82
CA ALA A 109 -27.29 7.94 41.60
C ALA A 109 -26.17 7.72 42.63
N GLY A 110 -26.31 8.33 43.81
CA GLY A 110 -25.38 8.18 44.94
C GLY A 110 -25.87 7.31 46.09
N ALA A 111 -27.12 6.82 46.06
CA ALA A 111 -27.65 5.95 47.12
C ALA A 111 -28.27 4.70 46.52
N ALA A 112 -27.77 3.54 46.94
CA ALA A 112 -28.30 2.24 46.59
C ALA A 112 -29.82 2.16 46.85
N GLY A 113 -30.56 1.75 45.82
CA GLY A 113 -31.91 1.20 45.97
C GLY A 113 -33.08 2.12 45.59
N ALA A 114 -33.42 2.15 44.30
CA ALA A 114 -34.79 2.04 43.77
C ALA A 114 -34.73 2.19 42.24
N GLY A 115 -34.91 1.07 41.53
CA GLY A 115 -34.93 1.07 40.06
C GLY A 115 -36.14 1.82 39.52
N GLY A 116 -35.90 2.93 38.83
CA GLY A 116 -36.87 3.53 37.92
C GLY A 116 -37.07 2.65 36.68
N GLN A 117 -38.28 2.71 36.12
CA GLN A 117 -38.74 1.91 34.99
C GLN A 117 -38.14 2.46 33.68
N GLY A 118 -36.84 2.28 33.48
CA GLY A 118 -36.10 2.71 32.29
C GLY A 118 -34.84 1.86 32.13
N GLY A 119 -34.61 1.34 30.92
CA GLY A 119 -33.54 0.38 30.62
C GLY A 119 -32.20 0.81 31.22
N GLY A 120 -31.61 -0.06 32.04
CA GLY A 120 -30.39 0.20 32.78
C GLY A 120 -29.23 0.51 31.83
N HIS A 121 -28.91 1.79 31.68
CA HIS A 121 -27.63 2.23 31.16
C HIS A 121 -26.71 2.38 32.36
N SER A 122 -25.60 1.67 32.35
CA SER A 122 -24.53 1.90 33.32
C SER A 122 -23.87 3.24 33.00
N PHE A 123 -23.74 4.12 33.99
CA PHE A 123 -22.87 5.28 33.86
C PHE A 123 -21.48 4.89 34.36
N VAL A 124 -20.45 5.23 33.60
CA VAL A 124 -19.08 5.19 34.06
C VAL A 124 -18.79 6.56 34.66
N LEU A 125 -18.51 6.62 35.98
CA LEU A 125 -17.99 7.84 36.59
C LEU A 125 -16.52 7.96 36.18
N LEU A 126 -16.20 8.98 35.38
CA LEU A 126 -14.82 9.35 35.08
C LEU A 126 -14.42 10.49 36.01
N ASP A 127 -13.46 10.24 36.90
CA ASP A 127 -12.84 11.31 37.68
C ASP A 127 -12.04 12.23 36.74
N ARG A 128 -12.38 13.52 36.70
CA ARG A 128 -11.59 14.51 35.97
C ARG A 128 -10.31 14.78 36.77
N LEU A 129 -9.16 14.35 36.24
CA LEU A 129 -7.84 14.56 36.87
C LEU A 129 -7.26 15.99 36.70
N ASP A 130 -8.08 16.95 36.27
CA ASP A 130 -7.69 18.35 35.92
C ASP A 130 -6.42 18.44 35.04
N LEU A 131 -6.14 17.40 34.24
CA LEU A 131 -5.06 17.41 33.27
C LEU A 131 -5.45 18.36 32.13
N ARG A 132 -4.86 19.55 32.15
CA ARG A 132 -4.91 20.49 31.03
C ARG A 132 -3.71 20.21 30.14
N VAL A 133 -4.00 19.75 28.93
CA VAL A 133 -3.02 19.63 27.86
C VAL A 133 -3.38 20.68 26.82
N THR A 134 -2.40 21.45 26.36
CA THR A 134 -2.59 22.28 25.17
C THR A 134 -2.56 21.33 23.99
N PRO A 135 -3.67 21.12 23.25
CA PRO A 135 -3.65 20.24 22.09
C PRO A 135 -2.70 20.84 21.06
N ASP A 136 -1.60 20.14 20.77
CA ASP A 136 -0.76 20.45 19.63
C ASP A 136 -1.45 19.86 18.40
N VAL A 137 -1.92 20.72 17.50
CA VAL A 137 -2.67 20.30 16.30
C VAL A 137 -1.72 19.65 15.27
N GLY A 138 -0.41 19.57 15.56
CA GLY A 138 0.63 18.95 14.74
C GLY A 138 0.94 19.70 13.44
N LEU A 139 0.08 20.64 13.04
CA LEU A 139 0.19 21.43 11.83
C LEU A 139 -0.16 22.88 12.15
N ASP A 140 0.80 23.77 11.93
CA ASP A 140 0.62 25.21 12.07
C ASP A 140 -0.32 25.67 10.95
N THR A 141 -1.54 26.12 11.28
CA THR A 141 -2.46 26.69 10.29
C THR A 141 -2.07 28.13 10.02
N ALA A 142 -0.97 28.30 9.28
CA ALA A 142 -0.62 29.58 8.72
C ALA A 142 -1.80 30.16 7.92
N PRO A 143 -1.93 31.50 7.83
CA PRO A 143 -2.87 32.11 6.89
C PRO A 143 -2.67 31.49 5.51
N ILE A 144 -3.76 31.21 4.79
CA ILE A 144 -3.67 30.77 3.38
C ILE A 144 -2.77 31.78 2.67
N ALA A 145 -1.55 31.35 2.34
CA ALA A 145 -0.59 32.24 1.71
C ALA A 145 -1.22 32.69 0.38
N SER A 146 -1.23 33.99 0.12
CA SER A 146 -1.56 34.55 -1.19
C SER A 146 -0.45 34.30 -2.22
N ALA A 147 0.37 33.26 -2.01
CA ALA A 147 1.20 32.69 -3.05
C ALA A 147 0.25 32.01 -4.06
N PRO A 148 0.51 32.13 -5.37
CA PRO A 148 -0.16 31.26 -6.31
C PRO A 148 0.01 29.82 -5.81
N LEU A 149 -1.09 29.07 -5.69
CA LEU A 149 -0.98 27.63 -5.68
C LEU A 149 -0.18 27.27 -6.93
N GLU A 150 1.03 26.78 -6.75
CA GLU A 150 1.77 26.14 -7.81
C GLU A 150 1.00 24.85 -8.07
N ILE A 151 0.01 24.94 -8.96
CA ILE A 151 -0.64 23.77 -9.51
C ILE A 151 0.51 23.04 -10.21
N PRO A 152 0.89 21.82 -9.77
CA PRO A 152 1.86 21.04 -10.52
C PRO A 152 1.34 21.00 -11.95
N ASN A 153 2.23 21.33 -12.90
CA ASN A 153 1.99 21.15 -14.32
C ASN A 153 1.27 19.81 -14.53
N GLU A 154 0.26 19.76 -15.40
CA GLU A 154 -0.57 18.55 -15.58
C GLU A 154 0.24 17.31 -16.04
N GLU A 155 1.54 17.46 -16.32
CA GLU A 155 2.52 16.39 -16.49
C GLU A 155 2.81 15.61 -15.19
N ASP A 156 2.72 16.22 -14.00
CA ASP A 156 3.00 15.58 -12.70
C ASP A 156 1.77 14.90 -12.06
N LEU A 157 0.57 15.05 -12.66
CA LEU A 157 -0.69 14.42 -12.24
C LEU A 157 -1.11 13.22 -13.11
N PHE A 158 -0.24 12.78 -14.02
CA PHE A 158 -0.42 11.51 -14.72
C PHE A 158 -0.20 10.34 -13.73
N LEU A 159 -1.30 9.79 -13.23
CA LEU A 159 -1.33 8.34 -12.99
C LEU A 159 -1.05 7.69 -14.36
N PRO A 160 -0.12 6.71 -14.49
CA PRO A 160 0.20 6.14 -15.79
C PRO A 160 -1.09 5.56 -16.41
N GLU A 161 -1.61 6.24 -17.44
CA GLU A 161 -2.64 5.69 -18.30
C GLU A 161 -2.02 4.53 -19.07
N ASP A 162 -2.22 3.27 -18.63
CA ASP A 162 -1.78 2.05 -19.34
C ASP A 162 -0.57 2.30 -20.26
N GLY A 163 0.50 2.84 -19.65
CA GLY A 163 1.53 3.55 -20.39
C GLY A 163 2.28 2.56 -21.28
N VAL A 164 2.67 2.99 -22.47
CA VAL A 164 3.63 2.22 -23.28
C VAL A 164 4.85 1.93 -22.38
N PRO A 165 5.19 0.66 -22.13
CA PRO A 165 6.20 0.33 -21.13
C PRO A 165 7.56 0.89 -21.52
N VAL A 166 8.38 1.25 -20.53
CA VAL A 166 9.76 1.64 -20.75
C VAL A 166 10.63 0.39 -20.83
N ILE A 167 11.42 0.25 -21.88
CA ILE A 167 12.41 -0.83 -22.01
C ILE A 167 13.76 -0.37 -21.49
N SER A 168 14.44 -1.21 -20.72
CA SER A 168 15.79 -0.92 -20.25
C SER A 168 16.64 -2.19 -20.22
N ILE A 169 17.95 -2.04 -20.42
CA ILE A 169 18.94 -3.11 -20.32
C ILE A 169 19.84 -2.84 -19.12
N THR A 170 20.02 -3.85 -18.28
CA THR A 170 20.90 -3.79 -17.13
C THR A 170 21.86 -4.98 -17.17
N PRO A 171 23.16 -4.78 -16.94
CA PRO A 171 24.08 -5.90 -16.81
C PRO A 171 23.71 -6.80 -15.63
N VAL A 172 23.94 -8.11 -15.78
CA VAL A 172 23.79 -9.07 -14.68
C VAL A 172 25.17 -9.26 -14.04
N GLU A 173 25.36 -8.67 -12.86
CA GLU A 173 26.63 -8.73 -12.14
C GLU A 173 26.78 -10.08 -11.42
N PRO A 174 27.95 -10.75 -11.48
CA PRO A 174 28.21 -11.96 -10.70
C PRO A 174 28.45 -11.67 -9.20
N GLY A 175 28.31 -10.42 -8.74
CA GLY A 175 28.42 -10.00 -7.34
C GLY A 175 29.79 -9.40 -6.94
N GLY A 176 30.52 -8.80 -7.89
CA GLY A 176 31.75 -8.04 -7.66
C GLY A 176 31.53 -6.53 -7.49
N ASP A 177 32.59 -5.79 -7.15
CA ASP A 177 32.60 -4.32 -7.02
C ASP A 177 32.87 -3.58 -8.36
N VAL A 178 32.57 -4.24 -9.50
CA VAL A 178 32.85 -3.70 -10.84
C VAL A 178 31.53 -3.51 -11.58
N ASP A 179 31.31 -2.30 -12.09
CA ASP A 179 30.07 -1.92 -12.79
C ASP A 179 30.06 -2.50 -14.21
N GLY A 180 29.21 -3.49 -14.45
CA GLY A 180 29.08 -4.18 -15.75
C GLY A 180 28.81 -5.68 -15.65
N ALA A 181 28.36 -6.27 -16.75
CA ALA A 181 28.27 -7.73 -16.85
C ALA A 181 29.69 -8.27 -16.98
N GLN A 182 30.03 -9.35 -16.29
CA GLN A 182 31.41 -9.86 -16.30
C GLN A 182 31.43 -11.31 -16.78
N ALA A 183 32.42 -11.64 -17.60
CA ALA A 183 32.72 -13.00 -18.01
C ALA A 183 34.23 -13.17 -18.11
N VAL A 184 34.70 -14.36 -17.73
CA VAL A 184 36.01 -14.83 -18.19
C VAL A 184 35.83 -15.27 -19.64
N GLU A 185 36.85 -15.06 -20.46
CA GLU A 185 36.90 -15.56 -21.84
C GLU A 185 36.42 -17.01 -21.99
N GLY A 186 35.70 -17.27 -23.09
CA GLY A 186 34.94 -18.51 -23.32
C GLY A 186 33.62 -18.62 -22.52
N GLY A 187 33.36 -17.68 -21.62
CA GLY A 187 32.11 -17.51 -20.90
C GLY A 187 31.06 -16.72 -21.67
N SER A 188 30.07 -16.17 -20.96
CA SER A 188 29.03 -15.34 -21.56
C SER A 188 28.68 -14.16 -20.65
N LEU A 189 28.51 -13.00 -21.26
CA LEU A 189 28.05 -11.77 -20.63
C LEU A 189 26.52 -11.75 -20.64
N ASP A 190 25.92 -11.74 -19.46
CA ASP A 190 24.48 -11.77 -19.32
C ASP A 190 23.91 -10.35 -19.04
N PHE A 191 22.86 -9.99 -19.76
CA PHE A 191 22.16 -8.72 -19.65
C PHE A 191 20.66 -8.96 -19.48
N LEU A 192 20.07 -8.37 -18.45
CA LEU A 192 18.63 -8.40 -18.24
C LEU A 192 17.98 -7.23 -18.98
N VAL A 193 17.21 -7.54 -20.01
CA VAL A 193 16.31 -6.57 -20.64
C VAL A 193 14.99 -6.62 -19.90
N SER A 194 14.50 -5.48 -19.42
CA SER A 194 13.28 -5.35 -18.61
C SER A 194 12.31 -4.32 -19.17
N LEU A 195 11.03 -4.52 -18.88
CA LEU A 195 9.94 -3.59 -19.14
C LEU A 195 9.41 -3.04 -17.82
N SER A 196 9.16 -1.73 -17.73
CA SER A 196 8.60 -1.08 -16.54
C SER A 196 7.18 -1.57 -16.18
N ALA A 197 6.48 -2.16 -17.15
CA ALA A 197 5.16 -2.75 -17.02
C ALA A 197 4.94 -3.80 -18.13
N PRO A 198 4.02 -4.77 -17.96
CA PRO A 198 3.68 -5.70 -19.04
C PRO A 198 3.01 -4.97 -20.20
N SER A 199 3.33 -5.39 -21.44
CA SER A 199 2.62 -4.93 -22.64
C SER A 199 1.49 -5.89 -23.02
N THR A 200 0.40 -5.37 -23.59
CA THR A 200 -0.70 -6.19 -24.14
C THR A 200 -0.40 -6.72 -25.55
N VAL A 201 0.68 -6.23 -26.18
CA VAL A 201 1.19 -6.69 -27.48
C VAL A 201 2.66 -7.06 -27.36
N PRO A 202 3.22 -7.91 -28.25
CA PRO A 202 4.64 -8.23 -28.21
C PRO A 202 5.50 -6.97 -28.40
N VAL A 203 6.54 -6.83 -27.58
CA VAL A 203 7.55 -5.77 -27.71
C VAL A 203 8.73 -6.33 -28.50
N THR A 204 9.18 -5.62 -29.53
CA THR A 204 10.32 -6.05 -30.35
C THR A 204 11.43 -5.00 -30.33
N PHE A 205 12.67 -5.45 -30.38
CA PHE A 205 13.83 -4.57 -30.47
C PHE A 205 15.00 -5.26 -31.19
N THR A 206 15.94 -4.44 -31.68
CA THR A 206 17.23 -4.90 -32.20
C THR A 206 18.30 -4.66 -31.12
N TRP A 207 19.25 -5.57 -31.00
CA TRP A 207 20.45 -5.35 -30.19
C TRP A 207 21.71 -5.48 -31.03
N SER A 208 22.78 -4.77 -30.66
CA SER A 208 24.10 -4.90 -31.28
C SER A 208 25.22 -4.70 -30.27
N VAL A 209 26.35 -5.35 -30.51
CA VAL A 209 27.59 -5.16 -29.76
C VAL A 209 28.47 -4.12 -30.47
N THR A 210 29.05 -3.21 -29.69
CA THR A 210 30.14 -2.33 -30.10
C THR A 210 31.33 -2.60 -29.18
N LEU A 211 32.51 -2.76 -29.75
CA LEU A 211 33.74 -2.99 -28.98
C LEU A 211 34.23 -1.69 -28.35
N GLY A 212 34.73 -1.80 -27.12
CA GLY A 212 35.45 -0.76 -26.38
C GLY A 212 36.95 -1.01 -26.49
N SER A 213 37.56 -1.48 -25.40
CA SER A 213 38.92 -2.00 -25.38
C SER A 213 39.01 -3.48 -25.74
N ALA A 214 37.90 -4.20 -25.71
CA ALA A 214 37.81 -5.56 -26.24
C ALA A 214 38.09 -5.57 -27.74
N ASP A 215 38.66 -6.66 -28.24
CA ASP A 215 38.95 -6.88 -29.65
C ASP A 215 37.92 -7.82 -30.31
N GLY A 216 38.06 -7.99 -31.62
CA GLY A 216 37.15 -8.84 -32.39
C GLY A 216 37.29 -10.31 -32.04
N ASP A 217 38.51 -10.73 -31.68
CA ASP A 217 38.88 -12.11 -31.43
C ASP A 217 38.28 -12.64 -30.11
N ASP A 218 37.98 -11.75 -29.15
CA ASP A 218 37.24 -12.02 -27.89
C ASP A 218 35.77 -12.39 -28.15
N LEU A 219 35.29 -12.24 -29.39
CA LEU A 219 33.96 -12.65 -29.82
C LEU A 219 34.02 -13.84 -30.77
N PRO A 220 33.04 -14.78 -30.69
CA PRO A 220 33.03 -15.94 -31.56
C PRO A 220 33.11 -15.59 -33.05
N GLY A 221 34.21 -16.01 -33.66
CA GLY A 221 34.45 -15.85 -35.09
C GLY A 221 34.93 -14.46 -35.53
N GLY A 222 35.38 -13.59 -34.61
CA GLY A 222 36.01 -12.32 -34.99
C GLY A 222 35.01 -11.25 -35.44
N THR A 223 33.72 -11.40 -35.13
CA THR A 223 32.64 -10.59 -35.72
C THR A 223 31.71 -9.99 -34.69
N LEU A 224 31.28 -8.74 -34.95
CA LEU A 224 30.28 -8.07 -34.13
C LEU A 224 28.94 -8.80 -34.17
N LEU A 225 28.39 -9.04 -32.98
CA LEU A 225 27.12 -9.73 -32.80
C LEU A 225 25.94 -8.76 -32.81
N THR A 226 24.83 -9.19 -33.41
CA THR A 226 23.56 -8.45 -33.44
C THR A 226 22.40 -9.41 -33.60
N GLY A 227 21.20 -8.99 -33.17
CA GLY A 227 19.99 -9.78 -33.35
C GLY A 227 18.72 -8.99 -33.08
N THR A 228 17.58 -9.59 -33.41
CA THR A 228 16.26 -9.07 -33.04
C THR A 228 15.62 -9.98 -32.01
N VAL A 229 14.98 -9.37 -31.01
CA VAL A 229 14.32 -10.07 -29.91
C VAL A 229 12.86 -9.63 -29.84
N THR A 230 12.00 -10.56 -29.40
CA THR A 230 10.59 -10.30 -29.11
C THR A 230 10.31 -10.72 -27.67
N ILE A 231 9.86 -9.78 -26.84
CA ILE A 231 9.26 -10.05 -25.53
C ILE A 231 7.76 -10.29 -25.77
N PRO A 232 7.23 -11.49 -25.53
CA PRO A 232 5.81 -11.79 -25.70
C PRO A 232 4.90 -10.87 -24.87
N ALA A 233 3.66 -10.68 -25.33
CA ALA A 233 2.66 -9.93 -24.58
C ALA A 233 2.48 -10.53 -23.17
N GLY A 234 2.43 -9.66 -22.15
CA GLY A 234 2.33 -10.03 -20.74
C GLY A 234 3.66 -10.35 -20.06
N GLU A 235 4.73 -10.62 -20.81
CA GLU A 235 6.07 -10.76 -20.24
C GLU A 235 6.73 -9.39 -20.04
N THR A 236 7.65 -9.33 -19.07
CA THR A 236 8.30 -8.08 -18.66
C THR A 236 9.82 -8.16 -18.70
N SER A 237 10.39 -9.28 -19.13
CA SER A 237 11.84 -9.45 -19.13
C SER A 237 12.33 -10.45 -20.16
N TYR A 238 13.55 -10.26 -20.64
CA TYR A 238 14.29 -11.19 -21.47
C TYR A 238 15.76 -11.19 -21.05
N LEU A 239 16.35 -12.38 -20.90
CA LEU A 239 17.78 -12.52 -20.62
C LEU A 239 18.54 -12.61 -21.95
N LEU A 240 19.31 -11.57 -22.26
CA LEU A 240 20.20 -11.52 -23.41
C LEU A 240 21.59 -11.99 -22.97
N SER A 241 22.10 -13.04 -23.61
CA SER A 241 23.41 -13.61 -23.31
C SER A 241 24.33 -13.44 -24.51
N ILE A 242 25.48 -12.81 -24.31
CA ILE A 242 26.49 -12.55 -25.33
C ILE A 242 27.68 -13.49 -25.07
N PRO A 243 27.93 -14.48 -25.94
CA PRO A 243 29.09 -15.36 -25.77
C PRO A 243 30.39 -14.63 -26.05
N THR A 244 31.41 -14.95 -25.27
CA THR A 244 32.81 -14.57 -25.50
C THR A 244 33.57 -15.75 -26.10
N PHE A 245 34.73 -15.48 -26.70
CA PHE A 245 35.66 -16.49 -27.18
C PHE A 245 36.82 -16.62 -26.18
N ASP A 246 37.49 -17.77 -26.22
CA ASP A 246 38.66 -18.09 -25.39
C ASP A 246 39.77 -18.40 -26.37
N ASP A 247 40.79 -17.54 -26.41
CA ASP A 247 41.90 -17.70 -27.32
C ASP A 247 43.19 -18.16 -26.61
N ALA A 248 44.35 -17.66 -27.02
CA ALA A 248 45.64 -18.00 -26.42
C ALA A 248 46.57 -16.77 -26.31
N ILE A 249 46.01 -15.57 -26.47
CA ILE A 249 46.72 -14.31 -26.48
C ILE A 249 46.51 -13.66 -25.11
N PHE A 250 47.62 -13.44 -24.40
CA PHE A 250 47.56 -12.68 -23.17
C PHE A 250 47.29 -11.19 -23.42
N GLU A 251 46.16 -10.71 -22.91
CA GLU A 251 45.66 -9.35 -23.05
C GLU A 251 45.47 -8.65 -21.69
N GLY A 252 45.43 -9.42 -20.60
CA GLY A 252 45.24 -8.89 -19.26
C GLY A 252 45.53 -9.88 -18.13
N GLY A 253 46.00 -9.36 -16.99
CA GLY A 253 46.13 -10.21 -15.80
C GLY A 253 44.79 -10.41 -15.08
N PRO A 254 44.72 -11.33 -14.10
CA PRO A 254 43.54 -11.48 -13.28
C PRO A 254 43.11 -10.15 -12.63
N GLY A 255 41.84 -9.79 -12.79
CA GLY A 255 41.23 -8.54 -12.33
C GLY A 255 41.43 -7.34 -13.23
N SER A 256 42.04 -7.49 -14.42
CA SER A 256 41.90 -6.51 -15.52
C SER A 256 40.84 -6.97 -16.49
N PHE A 257 40.05 -6.01 -16.98
CA PHE A 257 38.94 -6.29 -17.88
C PHE A 257 39.04 -5.44 -19.14
N GLU A 258 38.63 -6.02 -20.24
CA GLU A 258 38.33 -5.32 -21.48
C GLU A 258 36.83 -5.09 -21.61
N ASP A 259 36.44 -3.98 -22.24
CA ASP A 259 35.04 -3.60 -22.31
C ASP A 259 34.43 -3.69 -23.71
N LEU A 260 33.15 -4.04 -23.72
CA LEU A 260 32.25 -3.88 -24.86
C LEU A 260 30.93 -3.26 -24.41
N VAL A 261 30.17 -2.72 -25.35
CA VAL A 261 28.87 -2.10 -25.10
C VAL A 261 27.78 -2.80 -25.90
N VAL A 262 26.74 -3.25 -25.22
CA VAL A 262 25.51 -3.74 -25.84
C VAL A 262 24.51 -2.60 -25.90
N SER A 263 24.00 -2.32 -27.10
CA SER A 263 22.99 -1.27 -27.34
C SER A 263 21.67 -1.87 -27.86
N ILE A 264 20.55 -1.28 -27.45
CA ILE A 264 19.20 -1.60 -27.94
C ILE A 264 18.69 -0.49 -28.86
N THR A 265 18.21 -0.85 -30.06
CA THR A 265 17.63 0.05 -31.06
C THR A 265 16.31 -0.51 -31.62
N ASP A 266 15.67 0.25 -32.51
CA ASP A 266 14.46 -0.16 -33.25
C ASP A 266 13.33 -0.71 -32.34
N VAL A 267 13.17 -0.08 -31.17
CA VAL A 267 12.17 -0.48 -30.17
C VAL A 267 10.76 -0.20 -30.71
N VAL A 268 9.90 -1.22 -30.65
CA VAL A 268 8.48 -1.14 -31.03
C VAL A 268 7.61 -1.56 -29.85
N ALA A 269 6.51 -0.82 -29.63
CA ALA A 269 5.56 -1.04 -28.54
C ALA A 269 6.13 -0.89 -27.11
N ALA A 270 7.29 -0.24 -27.00
CA ALA A 270 7.89 0.24 -25.76
C ALA A 270 8.57 1.60 -26.02
N VAL A 271 8.84 2.36 -24.97
CA VAL A 271 9.64 3.59 -25.03
C VAL A 271 11.07 3.26 -24.57
N PRO A 272 12.12 3.69 -25.28
CA PRO A 272 13.50 3.54 -24.81
C PRO A 272 13.75 4.27 -23.48
N GLY A 273 14.19 3.53 -22.46
CA GLY A 273 14.82 4.05 -21.25
C GLY A 273 16.34 3.94 -21.35
N ASP A 274 16.97 3.27 -20.40
CA ASP A 274 18.40 2.94 -20.46
C ASP A 274 18.64 1.81 -21.46
N VAL A 275 19.14 2.14 -22.65
CA VAL A 275 19.27 1.21 -23.79
C VAL A 275 20.72 0.86 -24.12
N SER A 276 21.62 1.02 -23.16
CA SER A 276 23.03 0.66 -23.27
C SER A 276 23.52 0.04 -21.97
N ALA A 277 24.30 -1.04 -22.07
CA ALA A 277 24.95 -1.69 -20.93
C ALA A 277 26.38 -2.11 -21.29
N VAL A 278 27.27 -2.04 -20.30
CA VAL A 278 28.68 -2.42 -20.44
C VAL A 278 28.87 -3.89 -20.07
N GLY A 279 29.63 -4.60 -20.89
CA GLY A 279 30.16 -5.93 -20.60
C GLY A 279 31.68 -5.87 -20.44
N LEU A 280 32.21 -6.72 -19.58
CA LEU A 280 33.60 -6.76 -19.15
C LEU A 280 34.15 -8.18 -19.30
N ILE A 281 35.19 -8.34 -20.09
CA ILE A 281 35.83 -9.63 -20.40
C ILE A 281 37.15 -9.71 -19.62
N GLU A 282 37.35 -10.77 -18.86
CA GLU A 282 38.60 -11.08 -18.17
C GLU A 282 39.37 -12.15 -18.94
N ASP A 283 40.56 -11.77 -19.39
CA ASP A 283 41.55 -12.68 -19.98
C ASP A 283 41.94 -13.78 -18.97
N ASN A 284 42.03 -15.01 -19.45
CA ASN A 284 42.41 -16.18 -18.65
C ASN A 284 43.77 -16.78 -19.04
N ASP A 285 44.47 -16.16 -19.99
CA ASP A 285 45.73 -16.65 -20.50
C ASP A 285 46.92 -16.38 -19.58
N ALA A 286 47.96 -17.19 -19.79
CA ALA A 286 49.18 -17.09 -19.02
C ALA A 286 50.04 -15.92 -19.53
N ILE A 287 50.51 -15.08 -18.59
CA ILE A 287 51.49 -14.03 -18.88
C ILE A 287 52.70 -14.64 -19.64
N PRO A 288 53.06 -14.14 -20.83
CA PRO A 288 54.19 -14.64 -21.58
C PRO A 288 55.48 -14.51 -20.76
N VAL A 289 56.19 -15.63 -20.61
CA VAL A 289 57.45 -15.71 -19.90
C VAL A 289 58.59 -15.73 -20.92
N VAL A 290 59.50 -14.77 -20.79
CA VAL A 290 60.79 -14.82 -21.48
C VAL A 290 61.75 -15.66 -20.64
N ASN A 291 62.16 -16.81 -21.17
CA ASN A 291 63.15 -17.63 -20.50
C ASN A 291 64.55 -17.33 -21.05
N LEU A 292 65.48 -16.98 -20.16
CA LEU A 292 66.90 -16.82 -20.47
C LEU A 292 67.73 -18.04 -20.05
N ASP A 293 67.10 -19.06 -19.47
CA ASP A 293 67.78 -20.29 -19.03
C ASP A 293 68.17 -21.20 -20.21
N ASP A 294 67.57 -20.97 -21.40
CA ASP A 294 67.94 -21.63 -22.67
C ASP A 294 68.75 -20.70 -23.58
N ALA A 295 69.56 -19.83 -22.96
CA ALA A 295 70.83 -19.56 -23.58
C ALA A 295 71.56 -20.90 -23.68
N ASP A 296 72.10 -21.23 -24.86
CA ASP A 296 73.26 -22.10 -24.94
C ASP A 296 74.39 -21.43 -24.12
N GLY A 297 74.33 -21.59 -22.80
CA GLY A 297 75.29 -21.13 -21.82
C GLY A 297 74.88 -19.98 -20.89
N ILE A 298 74.06 -20.27 -19.88
CA ILE A 298 74.52 -19.97 -18.50
C ILE A 298 75.80 -20.81 -18.27
N GLY A 299 76.93 -20.25 -18.72
CA GLY A 299 78.16 -20.98 -18.99
C GLY A 299 78.70 -20.87 -20.43
N ALA A 300 78.17 -19.95 -21.27
CA ALA A 300 78.63 -19.75 -22.65
C ALA A 300 80.09 -19.26 -22.61
N GLN A 301 81.02 -20.18 -22.88
CA GLN A 301 82.43 -19.85 -23.06
C GLN A 301 82.70 -19.77 -24.55
N ILE A 302 83.04 -18.59 -25.03
CA ILE A 302 83.57 -18.40 -26.38
C ILE A 302 85.07 -18.10 -26.29
N ILE A 303 85.80 -18.46 -27.34
CA ILE A 303 87.19 -18.05 -27.50
C ILE A 303 87.19 -16.55 -27.83
N GLU A 304 88.14 -15.80 -27.26
CA GLU A 304 88.33 -14.37 -27.55
C GLU A 304 88.32 -14.12 -29.08
N GLY A 305 87.43 -13.23 -29.52
CA GLY A 305 87.22 -12.91 -30.94
C GLY A 305 86.05 -13.64 -31.62
N GLY A 306 85.31 -14.50 -30.91
CA GLY A 306 84.02 -15.05 -31.38
C GLY A 306 82.81 -14.31 -30.81
N ASP A 307 81.66 -14.46 -31.48
CA ASP A 307 80.39 -13.89 -31.03
C ASP A 307 79.75 -14.78 -29.95
N LEU A 308 79.30 -14.15 -28.86
CA LEU A 308 78.45 -14.81 -27.87
C LEU A 308 76.99 -14.72 -28.37
N VAL A 309 76.35 -15.87 -28.57
CA VAL A 309 74.96 -15.94 -29.01
C VAL A 309 74.11 -16.48 -27.86
N PHE A 310 73.05 -15.76 -27.51
CA PHE A 310 72.06 -16.22 -26.54
C PHE A 310 70.81 -16.68 -27.31
N GLY A 311 70.38 -17.91 -27.05
CA GLY A 311 69.03 -18.34 -27.39
C GLY A 311 68.03 -17.60 -26.51
N ILE A 312 67.04 -16.96 -27.13
CA ILE A 312 65.89 -16.41 -26.41
C ILE A 312 64.71 -17.26 -26.83
N THR A 313 64.09 -17.94 -25.87
CA THR A 313 62.82 -18.63 -26.07
C THR A 313 61.73 -17.89 -25.32
N MET A 314 60.56 -17.78 -25.96
CA MET A 314 59.35 -17.20 -25.37
C MET A 314 58.34 -18.33 -25.22
N SER A 315 57.75 -18.45 -24.04
CA SER A 315 56.61 -19.32 -23.78
C SER A 315 55.44 -18.47 -23.33
N GLY A 316 54.34 -18.59 -24.04
CA GLY A 316 53.04 -17.97 -23.84
C GLY A 316 52.12 -18.77 -24.73
#